data_AF-A0A3Q3QYC7-F1
#
_entry.id   AF-A0A3Q3QYC7-F1
#
_cell.length_a   1.000
_cell.length_b   1.000
_cell.length_c   1.000
_cell.angle_alpha   90.00
_cell.angle_beta   90.00
_cell.angle_gamma   90.00
#
_symmetry.space_group_name_H-M   'P 1'
#
loop_
_entity.id
_entity.type
_entity.pdbx_description
1 polymer ?
#
loop_
_entity_poly.entity_id
_entity_poly.type
_entity_poly.pdbx_seq_one_letter_code
_entity_poly.pdbx_strand_id
1 'polypeptide(L)'
;LPQYTITTHCFHLLLIILSIAKYFNTKGRYEEVKPYLIEDVLAVNRSILQPPSAQCQEIHLTAIIRHGTRYPTTKNIKEMQKLYTIVMQNASGEESWLREIQTQWTMWYTEDMDGRLVQKGVNELKHLAVRLSKLFPSLISEEKLRGGLFKFITSSKHRCVNSTLSFKAGLTELWAIKDMKFDHEVNDALMRFFDKCARFVQEVDNNPSALVEINNFKTGPEMRRVQKKIADRLRVPYSYITEDIAEAAFYLCAYEFAIKAVNSPWCQLFDEDDAKVMEYASDLREFWKRGYGYDINSKSSCILFHDVFRRLDKAASENKSGQQVTEAVTVQVGHADTLLPLLTLLGFFNDSQALTSTHYPPTDQQVSMPLYDDVKEHYRELLQGCDFENECQLFNSTKERFPFNISNIGYYLKGTRQLSNRSM
;
A
#
# COMPACT_ATOMS: atom_id res chain seq x y z
N LEU A 1 17.11 47.21 6.26
CA LEU A 1 16.57 45.84 6.22
C LEU A 1 15.44 45.82 5.21
N PRO A 2 15.65 45.32 3.98
CA PRO A 2 14.58 45.34 2.98
C PRO A 2 13.58 44.22 3.31
N GLN A 3 12.31 44.60 3.34
CA GLN A 3 11.16 43.72 3.43
C GLN A 3 11.13 42.83 2.20
N TYR A 4 11.23 41.51 2.39
CA TYR A 4 10.92 40.56 1.33
C TYR A 4 9.40 40.50 1.16
N THR A 5 8.90 41.19 0.16
CA THR A 5 7.54 41.04 -0.34
C THR A 5 7.44 39.67 -1.01
N ILE A 6 6.87 38.70 -0.30
CA ILE A 6 6.53 37.39 -0.87
C ILE A 6 5.37 37.63 -1.85
N THR A 7 5.67 37.65 -3.15
CA THR A 7 4.68 37.80 -4.20
C THR A 7 3.70 36.62 -4.23
N THR A 8 2.40 36.93 -4.32
CA THR A 8 1.24 36.02 -4.34
C THR A 8 1.35 34.87 -5.37
N HIS A 9 2.20 34.98 -6.39
CA HIS A 9 2.49 33.89 -7.33
C HIS A 9 3.23 32.69 -6.74
N CYS A 10 4.04 32.88 -5.69
CA CYS A 10 4.68 31.75 -4.99
C CYS A 10 3.66 30.94 -4.17
N PHE A 11 2.62 31.59 -3.64
CA PHE A 11 1.53 30.90 -2.94
C PHE A 11 0.62 30.11 -3.88
N HIS A 12 0.44 30.54 -5.13
CA HIS A 12 -0.27 29.76 -6.14
C HIS A 12 0.54 28.56 -6.67
N LEU A 13 1.88 28.65 -6.74
CA LEU A 13 2.71 27.50 -7.12
C LEU A 13 2.72 26.39 -6.06
N LEU A 14 2.55 26.72 -4.78
CA LEU A 14 2.53 25.74 -3.69
C LEU A 14 1.23 24.91 -3.63
N LEU A 15 0.17 25.35 -4.33
CA LEU A 15 -1.18 24.80 -4.25
C LEU A 15 -1.75 24.31 -5.60
N ILE A 16 -0.92 24.16 -6.63
CA ILE A 16 -1.31 23.29 -7.76
C ILE A 16 -1.17 21.86 -7.25
N ILE A 17 -2.16 21.42 -6.48
CA ILE A 17 -2.44 19.99 -6.31
C ILE A 17 -2.62 19.49 -7.73
N LEU A 18 -1.65 18.71 -8.19
CA LEU A 18 -1.76 18.01 -9.45
C LEU A 18 -3.07 17.22 -9.37
N SER A 19 -4.08 17.57 -10.18
CA SER A 19 -5.43 16.99 -10.09
C SER A 19 -5.42 15.46 -10.21
N ILE A 20 -4.38 14.93 -10.86
CA ILE A 20 -4.15 13.50 -11.04
C ILE A 20 -3.42 12.81 -9.88
N ALA A 21 -2.94 13.53 -8.87
CA ALA A 21 -2.15 12.96 -7.77
C ALA A 21 -2.93 11.94 -6.92
N LYS A 22 -4.25 12.13 -6.78
CA LYS A 22 -5.15 11.17 -6.12
C LYS A 22 -5.19 9.80 -6.82
N TYR A 23 -4.81 9.75 -8.10
CA TYR A 23 -4.83 8.55 -8.95
C TYR A 23 -3.47 7.84 -9.05
N PHE A 24 -2.47 8.26 -8.27
CA PHE A 24 -1.15 7.64 -8.26
C PHE A 24 -1.09 6.29 -7.53
N ASN A 25 -2.23 5.71 -7.15
CA ASN A 25 -2.34 4.42 -6.50
C ASN A 25 -1.37 4.28 -5.31
N THR A 26 -0.81 3.08 -5.12
CA THR A 26 0.32 2.77 -4.25
C THR A 26 1.58 3.64 -4.39
N LYS A 27 1.70 4.54 -5.38
CA LYS A 27 2.83 5.49 -5.53
C LYS A 27 2.52 6.89 -5.02
N GLY A 28 1.27 7.16 -4.60
CA GLY A 28 0.87 8.41 -3.98
C GLY A 28 1.55 8.66 -2.63
N ARG A 29 1.55 9.93 -2.20
CA ARG A 29 2.07 10.33 -0.89
C ARG A 29 1.03 10.01 0.20
N TYR A 30 1.49 9.71 1.40
CA TYR A 30 0.58 9.42 2.52
C TYR A 30 -0.35 10.60 2.84
N GLU A 31 0.11 11.82 2.61
CA GLU A 31 -0.66 13.04 2.87
C GLU A 31 -1.79 13.28 1.86
N GLU A 32 -1.78 12.64 0.68
CA GLU A 32 -2.88 12.76 -0.29
C GLU A 32 -4.18 12.12 0.24
N VAL A 33 -4.06 11.08 1.07
CA VAL A 33 -5.20 10.42 1.73
C VAL A 33 -5.46 10.94 3.15
N LYS A 34 -4.55 11.77 3.68
CA LYS A 34 -4.62 12.39 5.01
C LYS A 34 -4.16 13.86 4.93
N PRO A 35 -4.95 14.73 4.29
CA PRO A 35 -4.51 16.09 3.93
C PRO A 35 -4.15 16.96 5.13
N TYR A 36 -4.73 16.71 6.30
CA TYR A 36 -4.37 17.42 7.54
C TYR A 36 -2.89 17.27 7.94
N LEU A 37 -2.19 16.24 7.42
CA LEU A 37 -0.76 16.04 7.66
C LEU A 37 0.14 17.00 6.87
N ILE A 38 -0.42 17.73 5.90
CA ILE A 38 0.29 18.79 5.18
C ILE A 38 0.51 19.98 6.11
N GLU A 39 -0.48 20.31 6.94
CA GLU A 39 -0.43 21.42 7.88
C GLU A 39 0.32 21.05 9.17
N ASP A 40 0.02 19.88 9.73
CA ASP A 40 0.73 19.32 10.89
C ASP A 40 1.05 17.84 10.66
N VAL A 41 2.30 17.58 10.30
CA VAL A 41 2.80 16.23 10.01
C VAL A 41 2.75 15.27 11.22
N LEU A 42 2.62 15.81 12.43
CA LEU A 42 2.52 15.06 13.67
C LEU A 42 1.11 15.10 14.28
N ALA A 43 0.11 15.58 13.53
CA ALA A 43 -1.27 15.61 13.96
C ALA A 43 -1.82 14.21 14.18
N VAL A 44 -2.59 14.05 15.26
CA VAL A 44 -3.29 12.82 15.60
C VAL A 44 -4.70 13.16 16.06
N ASN A 45 -5.66 12.31 15.68
CA ASN A 45 -7.02 12.41 16.21
C ASN A 45 -7.28 11.22 17.14
N ARG A 46 -7.35 11.46 18.45
CA ARG A 46 -7.66 10.42 19.45
C ARG A 46 -9.14 10.08 19.54
N SER A 47 -10.04 10.90 18.99
CA SER A 47 -11.49 10.62 19.07
C SER A 47 -11.89 9.38 18.28
N ILE A 48 -11.06 8.91 17.35
CA ILE A 48 -11.31 7.68 16.58
C ILE A 48 -10.96 6.40 17.37
N LEU A 49 -10.28 6.53 18.52
CA LEU A 49 -9.80 5.40 19.34
C LEU A 49 -10.53 5.32 20.68
N GLN A 50 -11.80 5.73 20.74
CA GLN A 50 -12.54 5.68 22.01
C GLN A 50 -12.76 4.22 22.42
N PRO A 51 -12.33 3.82 23.63
CA PRO A 51 -12.57 2.46 24.10
C PRO A 51 -14.08 2.22 24.30
N PRO A 52 -14.54 0.96 24.23
CA PRO A 52 -15.93 0.61 24.50
C PRO A 52 -16.42 1.04 25.88
N SER A 53 -15.51 1.17 26.86
CA SER A 53 -15.79 1.73 28.17
C SER A 53 -14.56 2.44 28.74
N ALA A 54 -14.78 3.35 29.70
CA ALA A 54 -13.70 4.04 30.42
C ALA A 54 -12.82 3.09 31.27
N GLN A 55 -13.24 1.84 31.49
CA GLN A 55 -12.48 0.83 32.22
C GLN A 55 -11.53 0.03 31.33
N CYS A 56 -11.67 0.15 30.00
CA CYS A 56 -10.78 -0.53 29.08
C CYS A 56 -9.43 0.21 29.02
N GLN A 57 -8.36 -0.56 29.08
CA GLN A 57 -7.00 -0.08 28.91
C GLN A 57 -6.36 -0.79 27.73
N GLU A 58 -5.59 -0.07 26.92
CA GLU A 58 -4.78 -0.68 25.89
C GLU A 58 -3.60 -1.42 26.53
N ILE A 59 -3.49 -2.72 26.25
CA ILE A 59 -2.45 -3.60 26.82
C ILE A 59 -1.42 -4.08 25.79
N HIS A 60 -1.76 -4.04 24.50
CA HIS A 60 -0.91 -4.47 23.40
C HIS A 60 -1.25 -3.70 22.12
N LEU A 61 -0.24 -3.44 21.29
CA LEU A 61 -0.38 -2.84 19.96
C LEU A 61 0.50 -3.57 18.95
N THR A 62 -0.11 -4.03 17.84
CA THR A 62 0.64 -4.47 16.65
C THR A 62 0.44 -3.46 15.53
N ALA A 63 1.54 -2.94 14.97
CA ALA A 63 1.57 -2.03 13.84
C ALA A 63 2.25 -2.71 12.64
N ILE A 64 1.47 -3.02 11.60
CA ILE A 64 1.95 -3.61 10.35
C ILE A 64 2.03 -2.50 9.29
N ILE A 65 3.24 -2.25 8.80
CA ILE A 65 3.57 -1.01 8.09
C ILE A 65 4.25 -1.37 6.76
N ARG A 66 3.79 -0.76 5.67
CA ARG A 66 4.52 -0.79 4.40
C ARG A 66 5.75 0.11 4.51
N HIS A 67 6.86 -0.27 3.87
CA HIS A 67 8.01 0.62 3.72
C HIS A 67 7.61 2.01 3.21
N GLY A 68 8.40 3.04 3.56
CA GLY A 68 8.14 4.41 3.12
C GLY A 68 8.39 4.65 1.64
N THR A 69 8.20 5.89 1.21
CA THR A 69 8.49 6.34 -0.15
C THR A 69 9.90 5.95 -0.59
N ARG A 70 10.02 5.46 -1.83
CA ARG A 70 11.27 4.93 -2.40
C ARG A 70 11.46 5.35 -3.85
N TYR A 71 12.68 5.23 -4.36
CA TYR A 71 12.95 5.32 -5.79
C TYR A 71 12.25 4.19 -6.58
N PRO A 72 12.06 4.34 -7.90
CA PRO A 72 11.61 3.25 -8.76
C PRO A 72 12.59 2.05 -8.72
N THR A 73 12.10 0.87 -9.11
CA THR A 73 12.97 -0.31 -9.28
C THR A 73 13.77 -0.20 -10.58
N THR A 74 14.88 -0.92 -10.69
CA THR A 74 15.68 -0.97 -11.92
C THR A 74 14.85 -1.30 -13.16
N LYS A 75 13.89 -2.23 -13.04
CA LYS A 75 12.96 -2.56 -14.13
C LYS A 75 12.21 -1.31 -14.62
N ASN A 76 11.63 -0.54 -13.71
CA ASN A 76 10.88 0.67 -14.08
C ASN A 76 11.82 1.77 -14.61
N ILE A 77 13.00 1.94 -14.02
CA ILE A 77 13.99 2.91 -14.49
C ILE A 77 14.39 2.64 -15.95
N LYS A 78 14.53 1.37 -16.35
CA LYS A 78 14.81 1.00 -17.74
C LYS A 78 13.70 1.42 -18.70
N GLU A 79 12.44 1.20 -18.35
CA GLU A 79 11.31 1.65 -19.19
C GLU A 79 11.22 3.19 -19.24
N MET A 80 11.48 3.88 -18.12
CA MET A 80 11.58 5.34 -18.09
C MET A 80 12.71 5.87 -18.97
N GLN A 81 13.87 5.21 -18.99
CA GLN A 81 15.00 5.55 -19.85
C GLN A 81 14.65 5.40 -21.33
N LYS A 82 13.91 4.34 -21.70
CA LYS A 82 13.44 4.13 -23.07
C LYS A 82 12.50 5.26 -23.50
N LEU A 83 11.52 5.60 -22.67
CA LEU A 83 10.63 6.73 -22.93
C LEU A 83 11.41 8.03 -23.09
N TYR A 84 12.33 8.34 -22.17
CA TYR A 84 13.17 9.52 -22.26
C TYR A 84 13.93 9.56 -23.58
N THR A 85 14.53 8.44 -23.99
CA THR A 85 15.24 8.32 -25.27
C THR A 85 14.33 8.59 -26.46
N ILE A 86 13.11 8.03 -26.46
CA ILE A 86 12.09 8.29 -27.49
C ILE A 86 11.81 9.79 -27.60
N VAL A 87 11.57 10.46 -26.47
CA VAL A 87 11.24 11.90 -26.42
C VAL A 87 12.42 12.76 -26.91
N MET A 88 13.63 12.45 -26.47
CA MET A 88 14.82 13.22 -26.86
C MET A 88 15.16 13.10 -28.35
N GLN A 89 14.89 11.94 -28.96
CA GLN A 89 15.27 11.67 -30.35
C GLN A 89 14.17 11.97 -31.37
N ASN A 90 12.90 11.87 -30.99
CA ASN A 90 11.79 11.83 -31.95
C ASN A 90 10.66 12.82 -31.66
N ALA A 91 10.49 13.30 -30.42
CA ALA A 91 9.38 14.18 -30.09
C ALA A 91 9.58 15.56 -30.73
N SER A 92 8.52 16.08 -31.37
CA SER A 92 8.57 17.29 -32.18
C SER A 92 7.41 18.24 -31.83
N GLY A 93 7.41 18.76 -30.62
CA GLY A 93 6.43 19.75 -30.14
C GLY A 93 7.06 21.07 -29.72
N GLU A 94 6.27 22.13 -29.71
CA GLU A 94 6.68 23.49 -29.30
C GLU A 94 6.13 23.86 -27.91
N GLU A 95 5.35 22.96 -27.31
CA GLU A 95 4.75 23.13 -26.01
C GLU A 95 5.82 23.29 -24.93
N SER A 96 5.60 24.23 -24.00
CA SER A 96 6.60 24.60 -22.98
C SER A 96 7.07 23.43 -22.12
N TRP A 97 6.15 22.53 -21.74
CA TRP A 97 6.46 21.35 -20.93
C TRP A 97 7.36 20.35 -21.67
N LEU A 98 7.18 20.19 -22.98
CA LEU A 98 8.03 19.30 -23.79
C LEU A 98 9.42 19.90 -23.96
N ARG A 99 9.48 21.21 -24.21
CA ARG A 99 10.75 21.95 -24.25
C ARG A 99 11.47 21.86 -22.91
N GLU A 100 10.77 21.92 -21.78
CA GLU A 100 11.34 21.70 -20.45
C GLU A 100 11.95 20.30 -20.35
N ILE A 101 11.24 19.25 -20.78
CA ILE A 101 11.78 17.88 -20.81
C ILE A 101 13.07 17.80 -21.65
N GLN A 102 13.09 18.45 -22.81
CA GLN A 102 14.20 18.36 -23.77
C GLN A 102 15.41 19.23 -23.42
N THR A 103 15.22 20.33 -22.67
CA THR A 103 16.27 21.33 -22.45
C THR A 103 16.70 21.53 -21.00
N GLN A 104 15.85 21.17 -20.04
CA GLN A 104 16.08 21.43 -18.61
C GLN A 104 16.02 20.15 -17.78
N TRP A 105 15.06 19.28 -18.06
CA TRP A 105 14.94 18.02 -17.36
C TRP A 105 16.03 17.05 -17.80
N THR A 106 16.57 16.31 -16.84
CA THR A 106 17.59 15.26 -17.10
C THR A 106 17.12 13.94 -16.53
N MET A 107 17.52 12.84 -17.17
CA MET A 107 17.24 11.50 -16.65
C MET A 107 18.13 11.19 -15.46
N TRP A 108 17.74 11.73 -14.30
CA TRP A 108 18.48 11.66 -13.05
C TRP A 108 18.23 10.35 -12.29
N TYR A 109 17.27 9.54 -12.72
CA TYR A 109 17.08 8.18 -12.19
C TYR A 109 18.17 7.27 -12.73
N THR A 110 18.93 6.65 -11.83
CA THR A 110 20.00 5.71 -12.16
C THR A 110 19.68 4.32 -11.61
N GLU A 111 20.13 3.26 -12.29
CA GLU A 111 19.79 1.88 -11.92
C GLU A 111 20.21 1.51 -10.49
N ASP A 112 21.25 2.14 -9.93
CA ASP A 112 21.72 1.90 -8.56
C ASP A 112 20.75 2.40 -7.48
N MET A 113 19.78 3.24 -7.84
CA MET A 113 18.70 3.68 -6.96
C MET A 113 17.71 2.56 -6.61
N ASP A 114 17.70 1.46 -7.36
CA ASP A 114 16.80 0.28 -7.28
C ASP A 114 15.96 0.15 -5.99
N GLY A 115 14.82 0.84 -5.95
CA GLY A 115 13.88 0.74 -4.85
C GLY A 115 14.41 1.19 -3.48
N ARG A 116 15.53 1.91 -3.41
CA ARG A 116 16.09 2.48 -2.17
C ARG A 116 15.11 3.49 -1.57
N LEU A 117 15.02 3.48 -0.25
CA LEU A 117 14.20 4.42 0.51
C LEU A 117 14.72 5.85 0.29
N VAL A 118 13.82 6.80 0.00
CA VAL A 118 14.19 8.22 -0.15
C VAL A 118 14.07 8.96 1.18
N GLN A 119 14.60 10.19 1.26
CA GLN A 119 14.53 10.99 2.49
C GLN A 119 13.09 11.24 2.95
N LYS A 120 12.14 11.43 2.02
CA LYS A 120 10.71 11.49 2.38
C LYS A 120 10.26 10.21 3.08
N GLY A 121 10.62 9.03 2.57
CA GLY A 121 10.30 7.74 3.19
C GLY A 121 10.90 7.60 4.60
N VAL A 122 12.11 8.10 4.81
CA VAL A 122 12.72 8.17 6.16
C VAL A 122 11.85 9.02 7.09
N ASN A 123 11.47 10.23 6.65
CA ASN A 123 10.67 11.15 7.45
C ASN A 123 9.26 10.60 7.72
N GLU A 124 8.62 9.95 6.74
CA GLU A 124 7.30 9.32 6.89
C GLU A 124 7.27 8.33 8.05
N LEU A 125 8.30 7.48 8.16
CA LEU A 125 8.39 6.47 9.23
C LEU A 125 8.75 7.08 10.57
N LYS A 126 9.62 8.10 10.61
CA LYS A 126 9.88 8.86 11.84
C LYS A 126 8.62 9.51 12.37
N HIS A 127 7.89 10.22 11.52
CA HIS A 127 6.66 10.89 11.89
C HIS A 127 5.56 9.91 12.29
N LEU A 128 5.46 8.76 11.61
CA LEU A 128 4.52 7.69 11.98
C LEU A 128 4.82 7.17 13.40
N ALA A 129 6.08 6.96 13.74
CA ALA A 129 6.46 6.52 15.08
C ALA A 129 6.02 7.52 16.16
N VAL A 130 6.27 8.81 15.94
CA VAL A 130 5.85 9.89 16.85
C VAL A 130 4.32 9.97 16.94
N ARG A 131 3.60 9.88 15.82
CA ARG A 131 2.13 9.87 15.83
C ARG A 131 1.58 8.68 16.60
N LEU A 132 2.14 7.49 16.43
CA LEU A 132 1.72 6.32 17.20
C LEU A 132 2.01 6.49 18.70
N SER A 133 3.15 7.09 19.08
CA SER A 133 3.42 7.46 20.49
C SER A 133 2.39 8.44 21.04
N LYS A 134 1.99 9.44 20.25
CA LYS A 134 0.92 10.36 20.63
C LYS A 134 -0.46 9.70 20.67
N LEU A 135 -0.73 8.64 19.90
CA LEU A 135 -2.02 7.93 19.93
C LEU A 135 -2.10 6.95 21.11
N PHE A 136 -1.01 6.24 21.39
CA PHE A 136 -0.95 5.17 22.39
C PHE A 136 0.16 5.43 23.44
N PRO A 137 0.07 6.53 24.22
CA PRO A 137 1.16 6.93 25.12
C PRO A 137 1.42 5.94 26.25
N SER A 138 0.41 5.16 26.65
CA SER A 138 0.51 4.11 27.66
C SER A 138 1.30 2.89 27.16
N LEU A 139 1.35 2.66 25.85
CA LEU A 139 2.02 1.52 25.21
C LEU A 139 3.36 1.93 24.59
N ILE A 140 3.38 3.02 23.83
CA ILE A 140 4.57 3.53 23.16
C ILE A 140 5.20 4.61 24.04
N SER A 141 6.00 4.15 25.00
CA SER A 141 6.75 4.98 25.94
C SER A 141 8.24 4.62 25.94
N GLU A 142 9.08 5.58 26.37
CA GLU A 142 10.52 5.36 26.53
C GLU A 142 10.81 4.20 27.49
N GLU A 143 10.08 4.14 28.61
CA GLU A 143 10.21 3.08 29.61
C GLU A 143 10.04 1.69 28.99
N LYS A 144 8.97 1.49 28.21
CA LYS A 144 8.69 0.19 27.57
C LYS A 144 9.68 -0.13 26.45
N LEU A 145 10.13 0.89 25.72
CA LEU A 145 11.16 0.70 24.70
C LEU A 145 12.49 0.25 25.32
N ARG A 146 12.97 0.96 26.36
CA ARG A 146 14.19 0.61 27.10
C ARG A 146 14.07 -0.72 27.85
N GLY A 147 12.89 -1.02 28.38
CA GLY A 147 12.58 -2.28 29.05
C GLY A 147 12.51 -3.50 28.12
N GLY A 148 12.62 -3.32 26.80
CA GLY A 148 12.60 -4.43 25.83
C GLY A 148 11.21 -4.97 25.53
N LEU A 149 10.15 -4.22 25.84
CA LEU A 149 8.74 -4.59 25.58
C LEU A 149 8.30 -4.28 24.13
N PHE A 150 9.24 -3.80 23.30
CA PHE A 150 9.04 -3.60 21.86
C PHE A 150 9.65 -4.75 21.08
N LYS A 151 8.93 -5.25 20.07
CA LYS A 151 9.47 -6.11 19.02
C LYS A 151 9.43 -5.39 17.67
N PHE A 152 10.58 -5.35 17.01
CA PHE A 152 10.70 -4.80 15.66
C PHE A 152 11.01 -5.94 14.70
N ILE A 153 10.16 -6.13 13.69
CA ILE A 153 10.30 -7.18 12.69
C ILE A 153 10.26 -6.52 11.31
N THR A 154 11.07 -7.00 10.37
CA THR A 154 11.15 -6.42 9.03
C THR A 154 11.42 -7.48 7.98
N SER A 155 11.08 -7.21 6.72
CA SER A 155 11.58 -8.03 5.61
C SER A 155 13.04 -7.72 5.30
N SER A 156 13.70 -8.64 4.60
CA SER A 156 15.11 -8.52 4.18
C SER A 156 15.36 -7.40 3.16
N LYS A 157 14.31 -6.80 2.58
CA LYS A 157 14.49 -5.74 1.59
C LYS A 157 15.04 -4.49 2.27
N HIS A 158 16.11 -3.92 1.71
CA HIS A 158 16.80 -2.74 2.24
C HIS A 158 15.86 -1.56 2.56
N ARG A 159 14.85 -1.33 1.72
CA ARG A 159 13.81 -0.32 1.96
C ARG A 159 12.95 -0.58 3.21
N CYS A 160 12.68 -1.84 3.55
CA CYS A 160 11.94 -2.23 4.75
C CYS A 160 12.84 -2.13 5.97
N VAL A 161 14.08 -2.63 5.89
CA VAL A 161 15.09 -2.46 6.96
C VAL A 161 15.28 -0.97 7.28
N ASN A 162 15.53 -0.13 6.26
CA ASN A 162 15.73 1.31 6.45
C ASN A 162 14.46 2.01 6.98
N SER A 163 13.26 1.52 6.62
CA SER A 163 12.00 2.02 7.18
C SER A 163 11.88 1.67 8.67
N THR A 164 12.24 0.44 9.08
CA THR A 164 12.31 0.04 10.49
C THR A 164 13.31 0.87 11.27
N LEU A 165 14.51 1.11 10.71
CA LEU A 165 15.51 1.99 11.31
C LEU A 165 14.99 3.42 11.45
N SER A 166 14.28 3.94 10.46
CA SER A 166 13.68 5.27 10.48
C SER A 166 12.58 5.38 11.54
N PHE A 167 11.75 4.34 11.71
CA PHE A 167 10.74 4.30 12.77
C PHE A 167 11.39 4.36 14.16
N LYS A 168 12.43 3.55 14.40
CA LYS A 168 13.22 3.59 15.64
C LYS A 168 13.87 4.95 15.86
N ALA A 169 14.42 5.54 14.81
CA ALA A 169 14.97 6.89 14.86
C ALA A 169 13.92 7.92 15.30
N GLY A 170 12.67 7.81 14.83
CA GLY A 170 11.57 8.67 15.28
C GLY A 170 11.32 8.61 16.79
N LEU A 171 11.33 7.40 17.38
CA LEU A 171 11.16 7.24 18.83
C LEU A 171 12.39 7.71 19.62
N THR A 172 13.59 7.33 19.18
CA THR A 172 14.83 7.70 19.88
C THR A 172 15.12 9.20 19.80
N GLU A 173 14.79 9.87 18.70
CA GLU A 173 14.86 11.32 18.57
C GLU A 173 13.83 12.01 19.45
N LEU A 174 12.58 11.51 19.49
CA LEU A 174 11.51 12.04 20.34
C LEU A 174 11.91 12.05 21.83
N TRP A 175 12.59 11.00 22.29
CA TRP A 175 13.01 10.82 23.68
C TRP A 175 14.49 11.11 23.94
N ALA A 176 15.20 11.68 22.96
CA ALA A 176 16.63 12.00 23.05
C ALA A 176 17.54 10.82 23.50
N ILE A 177 17.19 9.58 23.14
CA ILE A 177 17.94 8.37 23.47
C ILE A 177 19.20 8.30 22.59
N LYS A 178 20.38 8.36 23.21
CA LYS A 178 21.69 8.30 22.52
C LYS A 178 22.60 7.18 23.03
N ASP A 179 22.24 6.60 24.17
CA ASP A 179 23.01 5.66 24.96
C ASP A 179 22.65 4.19 24.66
N MET A 180 21.56 3.95 23.91
CA MET A 180 21.05 2.60 23.64
C MET A 180 20.68 2.42 22.17
N LYS A 181 20.92 1.20 21.67
CA LYS A 181 20.45 0.75 20.36
C LYS A 181 19.41 -0.35 20.55
N PHE A 182 18.45 -0.39 19.64
CA PHE A 182 17.36 -1.37 19.67
C PHE A 182 17.46 -2.30 18.47
N ASP A 183 17.48 -3.59 18.72
CA ASP A 183 17.59 -4.62 17.67
C ASP A 183 16.28 -4.82 16.91
N HIS A 184 16.37 -5.46 15.75
CA HIS A 184 15.22 -5.91 14.97
C HIS A 184 15.49 -7.31 14.42
N GLU A 185 14.41 -8.04 14.18
CA GLU A 185 14.42 -9.32 13.51
C GLU A 185 14.16 -9.13 12.01
N VAL A 186 14.96 -9.77 11.16
CA VAL A 186 14.68 -9.90 9.73
C VAL A 186 13.97 -11.23 9.51
N ASN A 187 12.69 -11.18 9.11
CA ASN A 187 11.85 -12.37 8.98
C ASN A 187 11.06 -12.34 7.66
N ASP A 188 11.63 -12.94 6.62
CA ASP A 188 10.98 -13.04 5.31
C ASP A 188 9.85 -14.06 5.27
N ALA A 189 9.85 -15.08 6.14
CA ALA A 189 8.74 -16.03 6.21
C ALA A 189 7.45 -15.29 6.64
N LEU A 190 7.57 -14.36 7.60
CA LEU A 190 6.46 -13.57 8.09
C LEU A 190 6.15 -12.35 7.21
N MET A 191 7.17 -11.60 6.76
CA MET A 191 6.95 -10.31 6.07
C MET A 191 6.92 -10.42 4.54
N ARG A 192 7.30 -11.57 3.99
CA ARG A 192 7.31 -11.87 2.56
C ARG A 192 6.76 -13.27 2.28
N PHE A 193 5.74 -13.68 3.04
CA PHE A 193 5.04 -14.96 2.87
C PHE A 193 4.61 -15.22 1.41
N PHE A 194 4.28 -14.17 0.66
CA PHE A 194 3.87 -14.25 -0.75
C PHE A 194 4.99 -14.80 -1.66
N ASP A 195 6.26 -14.57 -1.34
CA ASP A 195 7.40 -15.16 -2.07
C ASP A 195 7.70 -16.60 -1.62
N LYS A 196 7.12 -17.04 -0.49
CA LYS A 196 7.36 -18.35 0.12
C LYS A 196 6.20 -19.32 -0.10
N CYS A 197 5.02 -18.82 -0.43
CA CYS A 197 3.84 -19.62 -0.69
C CYS A 197 3.92 -20.25 -2.09
N ALA A 198 4.35 -21.52 -2.18
CA ALA A 198 4.60 -22.18 -3.46
C ALA A 198 3.36 -22.21 -4.37
N ARG A 199 2.19 -22.52 -3.81
CA ARG A 199 0.92 -22.51 -4.54
C ARG A 199 0.60 -21.15 -5.14
N PHE A 200 0.70 -20.07 -4.35
CA PHE A 200 0.51 -18.71 -4.86
C PHE A 200 1.50 -18.36 -5.97
N VAL A 201 2.79 -18.66 -5.76
CA VAL A 201 3.85 -18.38 -6.72
C VAL A 201 3.56 -19.06 -8.06
N GLN A 202 3.11 -20.32 -8.04
CA GLN A 202 2.85 -21.09 -9.25
C GLN A 202 1.51 -20.80 -9.90
N GLU A 203 0.42 -20.74 -9.11
CA GLU A 203 -0.94 -20.61 -9.63
C GLU A 203 -1.31 -19.18 -10.00
N VAL A 204 -0.62 -18.17 -9.44
CA VAL A 204 -0.93 -16.75 -9.65
C VAL A 204 0.28 -15.99 -10.19
N ASP A 205 1.39 -15.95 -9.45
CA ASP A 205 2.48 -15.02 -9.76
C ASP A 205 3.23 -15.36 -11.06
N ASN A 206 3.44 -16.65 -11.31
CA ASN A 206 4.06 -17.18 -12.53
C ASN A 206 3.06 -17.74 -13.54
N ASN A 207 1.75 -17.54 -13.33
CA ASN A 207 0.71 -18.08 -14.20
C ASN A 207 0.13 -16.99 -15.13
N PRO A 208 0.41 -17.04 -16.45
CA PRO A 208 -0.16 -16.07 -17.39
C PRO A 208 -1.69 -16.07 -17.43
N SER A 209 -2.33 -17.23 -17.18
CA SER A 209 -3.79 -17.34 -17.13
C SER A 209 -4.40 -16.62 -15.92
N ALA A 210 -3.61 -16.40 -14.86
CA ALA A 210 -4.05 -15.62 -13.70
C ALA A 210 -4.04 -14.10 -13.96
N LEU A 211 -3.50 -13.67 -15.11
CA LEU A 211 -3.31 -12.28 -15.48
C LEU A 211 -4.22 -11.85 -16.64
N VAL A 212 -5.20 -12.68 -17.03
CA VAL A 212 -6.06 -12.44 -18.20
C VAL A 212 -6.76 -11.09 -18.12
N GLU A 213 -7.41 -10.78 -16.99
CA GLU A 213 -8.09 -9.49 -16.82
C GLU A 213 -7.12 -8.30 -16.93
N ILE A 214 -5.95 -8.41 -16.31
CA ILE A 214 -4.92 -7.36 -16.37
C ILE A 214 -4.48 -7.13 -17.83
N ASN A 215 -4.20 -8.21 -18.56
CA ASN A 215 -3.74 -8.16 -19.94
C ASN A 215 -4.83 -7.65 -20.90
N ASN A 216 -6.08 -8.08 -20.71
CA ASN A 216 -7.23 -7.62 -21.48
C ASN A 216 -7.43 -6.11 -21.30
N PHE A 217 -7.34 -5.60 -20.08
CA PHE A 217 -7.46 -4.16 -19.84
C PHE A 217 -6.30 -3.37 -20.45
N LYS A 218 -5.06 -3.84 -20.26
CA LYS A 218 -3.84 -3.20 -20.79
C LYS A 218 -3.82 -3.12 -22.32
N THR A 219 -4.45 -4.08 -23.01
CA THR A 219 -4.59 -4.08 -24.48
C THR A 219 -5.96 -3.55 -24.94
N GLY A 220 -6.82 -3.19 -23.99
CA GLY A 220 -8.18 -2.75 -24.20
C GLY A 220 -8.29 -1.37 -24.84
N PRO A 221 -9.52 -0.95 -25.21
CA PRO A 221 -9.77 0.36 -25.81
C PRO A 221 -9.28 1.52 -24.93
N GLU A 222 -9.41 1.41 -23.60
CA GLU A 222 -9.13 2.53 -22.70
C GLU A 222 -7.64 2.81 -22.57
N MET A 223 -6.83 1.77 -22.42
CA MET A 223 -5.37 1.91 -22.43
C MET A 223 -4.86 2.36 -23.82
N ARG A 224 -5.45 1.84 -24.90
CA ARG A 224 -5.12 2.28 -26.27
C ARG A 224 -5.42 3.76 -26.49
N ARG A 225 -6.48 4.30 -25.89
CA ARG A 225 -6.79 5.73 -25.92
C ARG A 225 -5.68 6.54 -25.23
N VAL A 226 -5.23 6.10 -24.05
CA VAL A 226 -4.12 6.74 -23.33
C VAL A 226 -2.83 6.71 -24.15
N GLN A 227 -2.45 5.55 -24.70
CA GLN A 227 -1.25 5.40 -25.55
C GLN A 227 -1.26 6.35 -26.75
N LYS A 228 -2.37 6.39 -27.50
CA LYS A 228 -2.52 7.28 -28.67
C LYS A 228 -2.38 8.75 -28.27
N LYS A 229 -3.04 9.14 -27.18
CA LYS A 229 -3.00 10.51 -26.68
C LYS A 229 -1.60 10.93 -26.23
N ILE A 230 -0.85 10.06 -25.56
CA ILE A 230 0.56 10.30 -25.23
C ILE A 230 1.38 10.48 -26.52
N ALA A 231 1.19 9.60 -27.50
CA ALA A 231 1.90 9.67 -28.77
C ALA A 231 1.57 10.95 -29.56
N ASP A 232 0.30 11.37 -29.59
CA ASP A 232 -0.17 12.62 -30.19
C ASP A 232 0.46 13.83 -29.50
N ARG A 233 0.45 13.87 -28.15
CA ARG A 233 1.05 14.96 -27.36
C ARG A 233 2.56 15.07 -27.58
N LEU A 234 3.25 13.95 -27.74
CA LEU A 234 4.69 13.91 -28.02
C LEU A 234 5.02 14.08 -29.52
N ARG A 235 4.02 13.98 -30.40
CA ARG A 235 4.16 13.95 -31.86
C ARG A 235 5.15 12.87 -32.33
N VAL A 236 4.98 11.66 -31.79
CA VAL A 236 5.77 10.46 -32.14
C VAL A 236 4.88 9.37 -32.74
N PRO A 237 5.43 8.42 -33.52
CA PRO A 237 4.66 7.29 -34.03
C PRO A 237 3.96 6.52 -32.91
N TYR A 238 2.70 6.12 -33.12
CA TYR A 238 1.92 5.35 -32.15
C TYR A 238 2.60 4.05 -31.73
N SER A 239 3.36 3.43 -32.62
CA SER A 239 4.14 2.21 -32.35
C SER A 239 5.23 2.38 -31.29
N TYR A 240 5.60 3.62 -30.93
CA TYR A 240 6.60 3.88 -29.89
C TYR A 240 6.02 3.86 -28.48
N ILE A 241 4.69 4.02 -28.33
CA ILE A 241 4.03 4.12 -27.03
C ILE A 241 3.30 2.80 -26.74
N THR A 242 4.04 1.84 -26.19
CA THR A 242 3.48 0.60 -25.63
C THR A 242 2.85 0.85 -24.26
N GLU A 243 2.17 -0.15 -23.69
CA GLU A 243 1.57 -0.06 -22.36
C GLU A 243 2.61 0.13 -21.26
N ASP A 244 3.79 -0.48 -21.42
CA ASP A 244 4.91 -0.31 -20.48
C ASP A 244 5.52 1.10 -20.59
N ILE A 245 5.55 1.69 -21.80
CA ILE A 245 6.00 3.07 -22.01
C ILE A 245 4.99 4.08 -21.44
N ALA A 246 3.68 3.83 -21.59
CA ALA A 246 2.63 4.62 -20.96
C ALA A 246 2.71 4.54 -19.42
N GLU A 247 2.93 3.34 -18.85
CA GLU A 247 3.16 3.14 -17.42
C GLU A 247 4.43 3.86 -16.95
N ALA A 248 5.51 3.84 -17.74
CA ALA A 248 6.75 4.56 -17.44
C ALA A 248 6.54 6.09 -17.43
N ALA A 249 5.78 6.64 -18.38
CA ALA A 249 5.41 8.06 -18.40
C ALA A 249 4.65 8.45 -17.13
N PHE A 250 3.67 7.64 -16.74
CA PHE A 250 2.87 7.87 -15.53
C PHE A 250 3.74 7.82 -14.28
N TYR A 251 4.68 6.88 -14.22
CA TYR A 251 5.61 6.75 -13.11
C TYR A 251 6.63 7.90 -13.04
N LEU A 252 7.12 8.46 -14.15
CA LEU A 252 8.00 9.64 -14.09
C LEU A 252 7.31 10.78 -13.35
N CYS A 253 6.04 11.03 -13.67
CA CYS A 253 5.21 11.99 -12.96
C CYS A 253 4.99 11.61 -11.48
N ALA A 254 4.48 10.41 -11.20
CA ALA A 254 4.12 9.98 -9.86
C ALA A 254 5.31 9.93 -8.89
N TYR A 255 6.46 9.38 -9.32
CA TYR A 255 7.64 9.31 -8.47
C TYR A 255 8.29 10.67 -8.26
N GLU A 256 8.34 11.57 -9.26
CA GLU A 256 8.88 12.91 -9.03
C GLU A 256 8.01 13.71 -8.06
N PHE A 257 6.68 13.61 -8.19
CA PHE A 257 5.77 14.22 -7.23
C PHE A 257 5.97 13.64 -5.83
N ALA A 258 6.07 12.31 -5.71
CA ALA A 258 6.27 11.67 -4.41
C ALA A 258 7.63 12.01 -3.79
N ILE A 259 8.71 12.02 -4.57
CA ILE A 259 10.08 12.15 -4.06
C ILE A 259 10.47 13.61 -3.83
N LYS A 260 10.18 14.48 -4.81
CA LYS A 260 10.64 15.87 -4.83
C LYS A 260 9.56 16.88 -4.48
N ALA A 261 8.28 16.46 -4.38
CA ALA A 261 7.14 17.34 -4.21
C ALA A 261 7.04 18.42 -5.31
N VAL A 262 7.41 18.05 -6.55
CA VAL A 262 7.34 18.93 -7.73
C VAL A 262 6.28 18.45 -8.71
N ASN A 263 5.68 19.38 -9.45
CA ASN A 263 4.87 19.04 -10.60
C ASN A 263 5.79 18.79 -11.80
N SER A 264 6.02 17.53 -12.12
CA SER A 264 6.90 17.12 -13.21
C SER A 264 6.33 17.51 -14.58
N PRO A 265 7.13 17.96 -15.56
CA PRO A 265 6.62 18.18 -16.91
C PRO A 265 6.07 16.90 -17.56
N TRP A 266 6.50 15.73 -17.10
CA TRP A 266 5.93 14.43 -17.50
C TRP A 266 4.45 14.26 -17.14
N CYS A 267 3.97 14.98 -16.12
CA CYS A 267 2.57 14.97 -15.73
C CYS A 267 1.65 15.57 -16.81
N GLN A 268 2.18 16.41 -17.70
CA GLN A 268 1.43 17.02 -18.80
C GLN A 268 1.07 16.02 -19.91
N LEU A 269 1.50 14.76 -19.81
CA LEU A 269 1.09 13.70 -20.72
C LEU A 269 -0.29 13.10 -20.39
N PHE A 270 -0.81 13.39 -19.20
CA PHE A 270 -2.05 12.80 -18.69
C PHE A 270 -3.05 13.91 -18.34
N ASP A 271 -4.33 13.63 -18.47
CA ASP A 271 -5.37 14.34 -17.72
C ASP A 271 -6.05 13.41 -16.72
N GLU A 272 -7.09 13.90 -16.06
CA GLU A 272 -7.82 13.17 -15.02
C GLU A 272 -8.44 11.87 -15.54
N ASP A 273 -8.98 11.85 -16.75
CA ASP A 273 -9.57 10.63 -17.31
C ASP A 273 -8.51 9.61 -17.73
N ASP A 274 -7.34 10.05 -18.19
CA ASP A 274 -6.21 9.16 -18.41
C ASP A 274 -5.67 8.60 -17.09
N ALA A 275 -5.59 9.43 -16.05
CA ALA A 275 -5.09 9.03 -14.74
C ALA A 275 -6.01 7.98 -14.07
N LYS A 276 -7.33 8.10 -14.21
CA LYS A 276 -8.29 7.06 -13.78
C LYS A 276 -8.08 5.73 -14.51
N VAL A 277 -7.77 5.76 -15.81
CA VAL A 277 -7.44 4.54 -16.56
C VAL A 277 -6.15 3.90 -16.03
N MET A 278 -5.12 4.70 -15.76
CA MET A 278 -3.85 4.22 -15.20
C MET A 278 -4.00 3.67 -13.78
N GLU A 279 -4.82 4.32 -12.96
CA GLU A 279 -5.21 3.84 -11.63
C GLU A 279 -5.91 2.50 -11.73
N TYR A 280 -6.96 2.40 -12.55
CA TYR A 280 -7.72 1.16 -12.71
C TYR A 280 -6.86 -0.01 -13.20
N ALA A 281 -5.92 0.25 -14.12
CA ALA A 281 -4.97 -0.77 -14.55
C ALA A 281 -4.08 -1.28 -13.39
N SER A 282 -3.73 -0.41 -12.46
CA SER A 282 -3.00 -0.78 -11.24
C SER A 282 -3.90 -1.51 -10.25
N ASP A 283 -5.13 -1.05 -10.04
CA ASP A 283 -6.06 -1.68 -9.10
C ASP A 283 -6.45 -3.08 -9.55
N LEU A 284 -6.67 -3.27 -10.85
CA LEU A 284 -6.90 -4.58 -11.44
C LEU A 284 -5.69 -5.50 -11.20
N ARG A 285 -4.47 -4.97 -11.31
CA ARG A 285 -3.26 -5.73 -10.98
C ARG A 285 -3.24 -6.15 -9.51
N GLU A 286 -3.47 -5.22 -8.58
CA GLU A 286 -3.44 -5.53 -7.15
C GLU A 286 -4.59 -6.47 -6.74
N PHE A 287 -5.79 -6.28 -7.29
CA PHE A 287 -6.96 -7.14 -7.07
C PHE A 287 -6.68 -8.60 -7.46
N TRP A 288 -6.23 -8.82 -8.71
CA TRP A 288 -6.00 -10.17 -9.23
C TRP A 288 -4.75 -10.82 -8.65
N LYS A 289 -3.72 -10.04 -8.31
CA LYS A 289 -2.46 -10.59 -7.81
C LYS A 289 -2.38 -10.70 -6.29
N ARG A 290 -3.07 -9.86 -5.53
CA ARG A 290 -2.86 -9.70 -4.07
C ARG A 290 -4.17 -9.56 -3.26
N GLY A 291 -5.27 -9.21 -3.92
CA GLY A 291 -6.60 -9.08 -3.32
C GLY A 291 -7.53 -10.26 -3.62
N TYR A 292 -8.81 -9.98 -3.82
CA TYR A 292 -9.89 -10.97 -3.96
C TYR A 292 -9.91 -11.77 -5.28
N GLY A 293 -8.95 -11.56 -6.20
CA GLY A 293 -8.97 -12.28 -7.49
C GLY A 293 -8.85 -13.80 -7.37
N TYR A 294 -8.08 -14.30 -6.41
CA TYR A 294 -7.94 -15.73 -6.14
C TYR A 294 -7.88 -15.99 -4.64
N ASP A 295 -8.54 -17.07 -4.18
CA ASP A 295 -8.57 -17.49 -2.78
C ASP A 295 -7.16 -17.63 -2.15
N ILE A 296 -6.20 -18.15 -2.93
CA ILE A 296 -4.81 -18.30 -2.47
C ILE A 296 -4.10 -16.96 -2.21
N ASN A 297 -4.56 -15.84 -2.81
CA ASN A 297 -3.98 -14.54 -2.58
C ASN A 297 -4.06 -14.16 -1.10
N SER A 298 -5.24 -14.19 -0.51
CA SER A 298 -5.45 -13.87 0.90
C SER A 298 -4.88 -14.95 1.82
N LYS A 299 -5.08 -16.22 1.50
CA LYS A 299 -4.59 -17.35 2.31
C LYS A 299 -3.08 -17.46 2.39
N SER A 300 -2.35 -16.91 1.41
CA SER A 300 -0.90 -16.78 1.54
C SER A 300 -0.47 -16.01 2.81
N SER A 301 -1.36 -15.18 3.38
CA SER A 301 -1.11 -14.42 4.60
C SER A 301 -1.48 -15.13 5.91
N CYS A 302 -1.91 -16.40 5.89
CA CYS A 302 -2.29 -17.14 7.11
C CYS A 302 -1.22 -17.04 8.21
N ILE A 303 0.07 -17.13 7.85
CA ILE A 303 1.18 -17.03 8.81
C ILE A 303 1.20 -15.68 9.55
N LEU A 304 0.95 -14.58 8.84
CA LEU A 304 0.91 -13.24 9.43
C LEU A 304 -0.37 -13.03 10.24
N PHE A 305 -1.50 -13.52 9.74
CA PHE A 305 -2.76 -13.52 10.46
C PHE A 305 -2.64 -14.23 11.82
N HIS A 306 -2.11 -15.46 11.84
CA HIS A 306 -1.88 -16.20 13.08
C HIS A 306 -0.89 -15.51 14.02
N ASP A 307 0.16 -14.87 13.48
CA ASP A 307 1.11 -14.13 14.29
C ASP A 307 0.45 -12.98 15.06
N VAL A 308 -0.42 -12.21 14.40
CA VAL A 308 -1.17 -11.10 15.02
C VAL A 308 -2.07 -11.61 16.16
N PHE A 309 -2.90 -12.62 15.89
CA PHE A 309 -3.84 -13.12 16.88
C PHE A 309 -3.16 -13.84 18.05
N ARG A 310 -2.09 -14.59 17.78
CA ARG A 310 -1.29 -15.23 18.84
C ARG A 310 -0.67 -14.20 19.79
N ARG A 311 -0.21 -13.06 19.29
CA ARG A 311 0.32 -11.96 20.14
C ARG A 311 -0.77 -11.33 20.99
N LEU A 312 -1.95 -11.10 20.41
CA LEU A 312 -3.12 -10.60 21.13
C LEU A 312 -3.54 -11.56 22.26
N ASP A 313 -3.66 -12.85 21.96
CA ASP A 313 -4.05 -13.88 22.93
C ASP A 313 -3.03 -14.01 24.05
N LYS A 314 -1.73 -13.95 23.72
CA LYS A 314 -0.65 -13.97 24.70
C LYS A 314 -0.76 -12.78 25.65
N ALA A 315 -0.87 -11.55 25.12
CA ALA A 315 -0.97 -10.34 25.94
C ALA A 315 -2.24 -10.35 26.82
N ALA A 316 -3.37 -10.79 26.28
CA ALA A 316 -4.62 -10.92 27.02
C ALA A 316 -4.50 -11.96 28.15
N SER A 317 -3.81 -13.08 27.91
CA SER A 317 -3.58 -14.13 28.90
C SER A 317 -2.66 -13.66 30.03
N GLU A 318 -1.54 -13.04 29.71
CA GLU A 318 -0.61 -12.44 30.69
C GLU A 318 -1.36 -11.45 31.60
N ASN A 319 -2.13 -10.53 31.00
CA ASN A 319 -2.90 -9.54 31.74
C ASN A 319 -3.97 -10.16 32.65
N LYS A 320 -4.71 -11.17 32.19
CA LYS A 320 -5.73 -11.87 33.00
C LYS A 320 -5.13 -12.63 34.19
N SER A 321 -3.91 -13.15 34.04
CA SER A 321 -3.19 -13.83 35.11
C SER A 321 -2.49 -12.89 36.08
N GLY A 322 -2.67 -11.56 35.93
CA GLY A 322 -1.99 -10.55 36.74
C GLY A 322 -0.48 -10.46 36.46
N GLN A 323 -0.01 -11.06 35.36
CA GLN A 323 1.37 -10.97 34.92
C GLN A 323 1.59 -9.68 34.12
N GLN A 324 2.82 -9.17 34.15
CA GLN A 324 3.21 -8.06 33.28
C GLN A 324 3.24 -8.52 31.82
N VAL A 325 2.63 -7.73 30.93
CA VAL A 325 2.67 -7.99 29.48
C VAL A 325 4.11 -7.90 29.00
N THR A 326 4.63 -8.99 28.42
CA THR A 326 6.04 -9.10 28.01
C THR A 326 6.33 -8.43 26.66
N GLU A 327 5.29 -8.21 25.86
CA GLU A 327 5.35 -7.57 24.55
C GLU A 327 4.21 -6.55 24.41
N ALA A 328 4.49 -5.30 24.75
CA ALA A 328 3.51 -4.24 24.71
C ALA A 328 3.31 -3.70 23.28
N VAL A 329 4.37 -3.69 22.46
CA VAL A 329 4.34 -3.10 21.12
C VAL A 329 5.09 -4.00 20.13
N THR A 330 4.46 -4.27 19.00
CA THR A 330 5.07 -4.97 17.88
C THR A 330 4.97 -4.13 16.61
N VAL A 331 6.11 -3.84 15.99
CA VAL A 331 6.24 -3.03 14.77
C VAL A 331 6.80 -3.90 13.67
N GLN A 332 5.98 -4.19 12.66
CA GLN A 332 6.28 -5.11 11.56
C GLN A 332 6.34 -4.34 10.25
N VAL A 333 7.48 -4.31 9.56
CA VAL A 333 7.65 -3.54 8.32
C VAL A 333 7.82 -4.43 7.09
N GLY A 334 6.89 -4.30 6.14
CA GLY A 334 6.82 -5.11 4.93
C GLY A 334 6.49 -4.30 3.68
N HIS A 335 5.62 -4.86 2.83
CA HIS A 335 5.28 -4.38 1.50
C HIS A 335 3.78 -4.10 1.37
N ALA A 336 3.38 -3.47 0.26
CA ALA A 336 1.96 -3.48 -0.14
C ALA A 336 1.47 -4.93 -0.28
N ASP A 337 2.30 -5.79 -0.88
CA ASP A 337 2.10 -7.24 -1.01
C ASP A 337 2.02 -7.99 0.32
N THR A 338 2.41 -7.37 1.45
CA THR A 338 2.23 -7.94 2.79
C THR A 338 0.85 -7.55 3.36
N LEU A 339 0.45 -6.29 3.15
CA LEU A 339 -0.78 -5.73 3.73
C LEU A 339 -2.03 -6.17 2.97
N LEU A 340 -2.00 -6.15 1.63
CA LEU A 340 -3.17 -6.43 0.80
C LEU A 340 -3.73 -7.84 1.07
N PRO A 341 -2.92 -8.93 1.02
CA PRO A 341 -3.41 -10.26 1.36
C PRO A 341 -4.01 -10.37 2.76
N LEU A 342 -3.39 -9.74 3.76
CA LEU A 342 -3.88 -9.76 5.14
C LEU A 342 -5.23 -9.05 5.27
N LEU A 343 -5.37 -7.86 4.66
CA LEU A 343 -6.63 -7.10 4.68
C LEU A 343 -7.75 -7.87 3.97
N THR A 344 -7.43 -8.52 2.85
CA THR A 344 -8.35 -9.40 2.12
C THR A 344 -8.72 -10.63 2.94
N LEU A 345 -7.77 -11.25 3.64
CA LEU A 345 -8.06 -12.39 4.53
C LEU A 345 -8.97 -11.98 5.70
N LEU A 346 -8.82 -10.74 6.17
CA LEU A 346 -9.70 -10.11 7.14
C LEU A 346 -11.05 -9.67 6.53
N GLY A 347 -11.32 -9.89 5.24
CA GLY A 347 -12.61 -9.53 4.64
C GLY A 347 -12.83 -8.01 4.49
N PHE A 348 -11.79 -7.18 4.64
CA PHE A 348 -11.91 -5.74 4.39
C PHE A 348 -11.98 -5.45 2.90
N PHE A 349 -12.78 -4.44 2.53
CA PHE A 349 -12.92 -3.96 1.13
C PHE A 349 -13.36 -5.06 0.15
N ASN A 350 -14.24 -5.97 0.61
CA ASN A 350 -14.81 -7.01 -0.23
C ASN A 350 -16.01 -6.45 -1.01
N ASP A 351 -15.75 -6.02 -2.25
CA ASP A 351 -16.80 -5.54 -3.14
C ASP A 351 -17.71 -6.68 -3.60
N SER A 352 -18.99 -6.37 -3.82
CA SER A 352 -19.99 -7.36 -4.25
C SER A 352 -19.72 -7.93 -5.65
N GLN A 353 -18.91 -7.23 -6.44
CA GLN A 353 -18.53 -7.60 -7.81
C GLN A 353 -17.02 -7.56 -7.95
N ALA A 354 -16.45 -8.58 -8.58
CA ALA A 354 -15.03 -8.63 -8.88
C ALA A 354 -14.64 -7.55 -9.91
N LEU A 355 -13.45 -6.96 -9.75
CA LEU A 355 -12.89 -6.05 -10.75
C LEU A 355 -12.52 -6.84 -12.01
N THR A 356 -13.00 -6.41 -13.17
CA THR A 356 -12.70 -7.05 -14.46
C THR A 356 -12.29 -6.02 -15.51
N SER A 357 -11.61 -6.46 -16.56
CA SER A 357 -11.19 -5.64 -17.70
C SER A 357 -12.32 -4.92 -18.44
N THR A 358 -13.58 -5.32 -18.25
CA THR A 358 -14.75 -4.75 -18.93
C THR A 358 -15.56 -3.79 -18.06
N HIS A 359 -15.31 -3.73 -16.75
CA HIS A 359 -16.08 -2.93 -15.80
C HIS A 359 -15.33 -1.63 -15.43
N TYR A 360 -15.05 -0.81 -16.44
CA TYR A 360 -14.48 0.53 -16.28
C TYR A 360 -15.45 1.62 -16.80
N PRO A 361 -15.71 2.70 -16.04
CA PRO A 361 -15.27 2.93 -14.66
C PRO A 361 -16.00 2.01 -13.68
N PRO A 362 -15.36 1.61 -12.55
CA PRO A 362 -16.04 0.85 -11.51
C PRO A 362 -17.16 1.69 -10.88
N THR A 363 -18.25 1.04 -10.47
CA THR A 363 -19.29 1.69 -9.67
C THR A 363 -18.80 1.85 -8.23
N ASP A 364 -18.79 3.07 -7.70
CA ASP A 364 -18.54 3.32 -6.28
C ASP A 364 -19.52 2.51 -5.42
N GLN A 365 -19.00 1.50 -4.72
CA GLN A 365 -19.74 0.79 -3.67
C GLN A 365 -19.21 1.23 -2.32
N GLN A 366 -20.09 1.82 -1.51
CA GLN A 366 -19.79 2.19 -0.15
C GLN A 366 -19.76 0.93 0.71
N VAL A 367 -18.58 0.32 0.87
CA VAL A 367 -18.41 -0.86 1.74
C VAL A 367 -18.38 -0.41 3.20
N SER A 368 -19.32 -0.89 4.00
CA SER A 368 -19.30 -0.72 5.45
C SER A 368 -18.28 -1.65 6.08
N MET A 369 -17.40 -1.12 6.94
CA MET A 369 -16.53 -1.96 7.77
C MET A 369 -17.38 -2.84 8.71
N PRO A 370 -17.06 -4.13 8.88
CA PRO A 370 -17.79 -5.00 9.79
C PRO A 370 -17.60 -4.56 11.25
N LEU A 371 -18.59 -4.84 12.11
CA LEU A 371 -18.50 -4.56 13.54
C LEU A 371 -17.51 -5.53 14.21
N TYR A 372 -16.88 -5.10 15.31
CA TYR A 372 -15.86 -5.87 16.05
C TYR A 372 -16.37 -7.26 16.53
N ASP A 373 -17.66 -7.37 16.88
CA ASP A 373 -18.25 -8.63 17.30
C ASP A 373 -18.49 -9.58 16.12
N ASP A 374 -18.81 -9.05 14.93
CA ASP A 374 -18.89 -9.84 13.69
C ASP A 374 -17.50 -10.37 13.32
N VAL A 375 -16.46 -9.55 13.47
CA VAL A 375 -15.05 -9.92 13.26
C VAL A 375 -14.64 -11.14 14.10
N LYS A 376 -15.03 -11.20 15.38
CA LYS A 376 -14.62 -12.29 16.28
C LYS A 376 -15.33 -13.63 15.99
N GLU A 377 -16.61 -13.58 15.61
CA GLU A 377 -17.37 -14.77 15.18
C GLU A 377 -16.94 -15.22 13.76
N HIS A 378 -16.71 -14.27 12.86
CA HIS A 378 -16.34 -14.49 11.45
C HIS A 378 -14.95 -15.10 11.29
N TYR A 379 -13.98 -14.74 12.13
CA TYR A 379 -12.63 -15.29 12.04
C TYR A 379 -12.42 -16.59 12.80
N ARG A 380 -13.43 -17.14 13.50
CA ARG A 380 -13.28 -18.41 14.24
C ARG A 380 -12.82 -19.55 13.32
N GLU A 381 -13.39 -19.63 12.12
CA GLU A 381 -13.01 -20.62 11.11
C GLU A 381 -11.60 -20.37 10.55
N LEU A 382 -11.20 -19.11 10.36
CA LEU A 382 -9.85 -18.76 9.92
C LEU A 382 -8.78 -19.05 10.98
N LEU A 383 -9.07 -18.77 12.26
CA LEU A 383 -8.21 -19.08 13.39
C LEU A 383 -8.04 -20.59 13.62
N GLN A 384 -8.99 -21.40 13.16
CA GLN A 384 -8.93 -22.86 13.27
C GLN A 384 -8.49 -23.56 11.97
N GLY A 385 -8.63 -22.91 10.81
CA GLY A 385 -8.53 -23.54 9.49
C GLY A 385 -7.56 -22.91 8.48
N CYS A 386 -7.09 -21.67 8.68
CA CYS A 386 -6.12 -21.03 7.77
C CYS A 386 -4.70 -21.50 8.13
N ASP A 387 -4.21 -22.60 7.58
CA ASP A 387 -2.84 -23.07 7.83
C ASP A 387 -1.92 -22.77 6.65
N PHE A 388 -0.86 -21.98 6.88
CA PHE A 388 0.04 -21.54 5.80
C PHE A 388 0.69 -22.72 5.07
N GLU A 389 1.17 -23.73 5.81
CA GLU A 389 1.86 -24.87 5.21
C GLU A 389 0.90 -25.71 4.34
N ASN A 390 -0.34 -25.92 4.79
CA ASN A 390 -1.35 -26.63 4.02
C ASN A 390 -1.87 -25.83 2.82
N GLU A 391 -2.17 -24.54 3.02
CA GLU A 391 -2.72 -23.70 1.95
C GLU A 391 -1.70 -23.41 0.84
N CYS A 392 -0.41 -23.34 1.19
CA CYS A 392 0.68 -23.08 0.25
C CYS A 392 1.30 -24.34 -0.37
N GLN A 393 0.86 -25.53 0.03
CA GLN A 393 1.23 -26.78 -0.64
C GLN A 393 0.67 -26.84 -2.06
N LEU A 394 1.47 -27.35 -2.98
CA LEU A 394 1.04 -27.64 -4.34
C LEU A 394 0.25 -28.95 -4.32
N PHE A 395 -0.99 -28.90 -4.80
CA PHE A 395 -1.75 -30.13 -5.02
C PHE A 395 -1.17 -30.86 -6.22
N ASN A 396 -0.46 -31.96 -5.98
CA ASN A 396 -0.08 -32.88 -7.06
C ASN A 396 -1.35 -33.39 -7.73
N SER A 397 -1.46 -33.18 -9.04
CA SER A 397 -2.59 -33.55 -9.90
C SER A 397 -2.77 -35.06 -10.11
N THR A 398 -2.49 -35.88 -9.08
CA THR A 398 -2.61 -37.34 -9.09
C THR A 398 -3.42 -37.91 -7.93
N LYS A 399 -4.09 -37.08 -7.12
CA LYS A 399 -5.15 -37.56 -6.23
C LYS A 399 -6.49 -36.95 -6.62
N GLU A 400 -7.40 -37.87 -6.93
CA GLU A 400 -8.82 -37.74 -7.24
C GLU A 400 -9.41 -36.37 -6.92
N ARG A 401 -9.87 -35.72 -7.99
CA ARG A 401 -10.75 -34.56 -7.97
C ARG A 401 -12.05 -34.97 -7.27
N PHE A 402 -12.07 -34.96 -5.94
CA PHE A 402 -13.32 -34.95 -5.19
C PHE A 402 -14.07 -33.69 -5.60
N PRO A 403 -15.31 -33.80 -6.12
CA PRO A 403 -16.08 -32.63 -6.45
C PRO A 403 -16.41 -31.92 -5.13
N PHE A 404 -15.81 -30.76 -4.90
CA PHE A 404 -16.36 -29.79 -3.96
C PHE A 404 -17.73 -29.39 -4.50
N ASN A 405 -18.76 -30.05 -3.97
CA ASN A 405 -20.15 -29.84 -4.32
C ASN A 405 -20.60 -28.55 -3.62
N ILE A 406 -20.82 -27.47 -4.39
CA ILE A 406 -21.29 -26.15 -3.90
C ILE A 406 -22.79 -26.22 -3.56
N SER A 407 -23.21 -27.21 -2.77
CA SER A 407 -24.64 -27.43 -2.46
C SER A 407 -24.94 -27.61 -0.98
N ASN A 408 -23.97 -27.43 -0.06
CA ASN A 408 -24.20 -27.59 1.38
C ASN A 408 -23.69 -26.44 2.26
N ILE A 409 -23.83 -25.18 1.81
CA ILE A 409 -23.95 -24.03 2.73
C ILE A 409 -25.33 -23.41 2.48
N GLY A 410 -26.34 -24.18 2.87
CA GLY A 410 -27.68 -23.69 3.12
C GLY A 410 -27.91 -23.71 4.63
N TYR A 411 -28.59 -22.68 5.12
CA TYR A 411 -29.05 -22.46 6.50
C TYR A 411 -28.05 -21.80 7.45
N TYR A 412 -28.05 -20.47 7.45
CA TYR A 412 -28.40 -19.56 8.56
C TYR A 412 -28.30 -18.15 7.93
N LEU A 413 -29.38 -17.52 7.49
CA LEU A 413 -30.13 -16.53 8.28
C LEU A 413 -31.45 -16.23 7.55
N LYS A 414 -32.57 -16.75 8.07
CA LYS A 414 -33.90 -16.17 7.84
C LYS A 414 -34.28 -15.43 9.12
N GLY A 415 -34.35 -14.11 9.02
CA GLY A 415 -34.76 -13.21 10.10
C GLY A 415 -35.20 -11.86 9.52
N THR A 416 -36.34 -11.86 8.83
CA THR A 416 -37.05 -10.67 8.36
C THR A 416 -37.58 -9.80 9.52
N ARG A 417 -37.35 -8.48 9.47
CA ARG A 417 -38.33 -7.35 9.54
C ARG A 417 -37.60 -6.05 9.96
N GLN A 418 -37.50 -5.05 9.08
CA GLN A 418 -38.42 -3.90 8.89
C GLN A 418 -38.51 -2.93 10.09
N LEU A 419 -38.08 -1.67 9.86
CA LEU A 419 -38.72 -0.36 10.16
C LEU A 419 -37.62 0.73 10.12
N SER A 420 -37.51 1.48 9.03
CA SER A 420 -38.19 2.76 8.70
C SER A 420 -37.62 4.00 9.41
N ASN A 421 -37.21 4.97 8.57
CA ASN A 421 -37.19 6.43 8.73
C ASN A 421 -36.81 7.06 10.09
N ARG A 422 -35.78 7.92 10.09
CA ARG A 422 -35.96 9.39 9.94
C ARG A 422 -34.62 10.13 9.93
N SER A 423 -34.62 11.14 9.07
CA SER A 423 -33.83 12.37 9.02
C SER A 423 -33.46 12.99 10.38
N MET A 424 -32.20 13.40 10.52
CA MET A 424 -31.73 14.80 10.61
C MET A 424 -30.22 14.84 10.47
#